data_AF-A0A6M0AU10-F1
#
_entry.id   AF-A0A6M0AU10-F1
#
_cell.length_a   1.000
_cell.length_b   1.000
_cell.length_c   1.000
_cell.angle_alpha   90.00
_cell.angle_beta   90.00
_cell.angle_gamma   90.00
#
_symmetry.space_group_name_H-M   'P 1'
#
loop_
_entity.id
_entity.type
_entity.pdbx_description
1 polymer ?
#
loop_
_entity_poly.entity_id
_entity_poly.type
_entity_poly.pdbx_seq_one_letter_code
_entity_poly.pdbx_strand_id
1 'polypeptide(L)'
;MKVGIITIHHTSNYGAVLQAFALSQFIRNQGHDVEIIDYQPQAANKFYWKKMRFLNRSGPLGMPRFDQASFKGYCKYLKFQKFFKNYLPLSKTKFPDKNSLKQHNHQYDLVIAGSDQIWCLDNPFRGFDPSFFLDFIPSDTGCAKASYAASCGSSNTFGDRKDEISGLINQIDHISVRDANSLRLVKQECRRDQVTLVLDPTFLGDYGQLIVKPSLKNKYLLLYKH
;
A
#
# COMPACT_ATOMS: atom_id res chain seq x y z
N MET A 1 19.03 11.86 0.54
CA MET A 1 18.38 11.23 -0.63
C MET A 1 16.92 11.64 -0.68
N LYS A 2 16.38 11.76 -1.88
CA LYS A 2 14.96 11.87 -2.15
C LYS A 2 14.39 10.49 -2.45
N VAL A 3 13.46 10.02 -1.61
CA VAL A 3 12.92 8.66 -1.60
C VAL A 3 11.44 8.68 -1.96
N GLY A 4 11.09 7.95 -3.02
CA GLY A 4 9.70 7.70 -3.40
C GLY A 4 9.20 6.40 -2.77
N ILE A 5 8.00 6.37 -2.23
CA ILE A 5 7.35 5.15 -1.74
C ILE A 5 6.09 4.91 -2.56
N ILE A 6 5.98 3.76 -3.22
CA ILE A 6 4.74 3.32 -3.85
C ILE A 6 4.11 2.20 -3.05
N THR A 7 2.87 2.43 -2.62
CA THR A 7 2.14 1.47 -1.79
C THR A 7 0.65 1.71 -1.84
N ILE A 8 -0.08 0.77 -1.26
CA ILE A 8 -1.50 0.90 -1.01
C ILE A 8 -1.70 1.86 0.18
N HIS A 9 -2.08 3.10 -0.11
CA HIS A 9 -2.32 4.10 0.93
C HIS A 9 -3.74 4.68 0.87
N HIS A 10 -4.33 4.83 -0.33
CA HIS A 10 -5.68 5.36 -0.49
C HIS A 10 -6.77 4.30 -0.25
N THR A 11 -6.94 3.88 1.01
CA THR A 11 -7.91 2.87 1.46
C THR A 11 -8.46 3.19 2.85
N SER A 12 -9.63 2.66 3.20
CA SER A 12 -10.19 2.73 4.56
C SER A 12 -9.75 1.54 5.45
N ASN A 13 -8.53 1.03 5.21
CA ASN A 13 -7.89 -0.04 5.97
C ASN A 13 -6.81 0.55 6.88
N TYR A 14 -6.96 0.37 8.19
CA TYR A 14 -6.01 0.89 9.17
C TYR A 14 -4.61 0.27 9.02
N GLY A 15 -4.51 -1.02 8.70
CA GLY A 15 -3.23 -1.70 8.52
C GLY A 15 -2.42 -1.08 7.40
N ALA A 16 -2.99 -1.01 6.19
CA ALA A 16 -2.32 -0.42 5.03
C ALA A 16 -1.87 1.03 5.27
N VAL A 17 -2.71 1.83 5.93
CA VAL A 17 -2.43 3.23 6.21
C VAL A 17 -1.34 3.39 7.27
N LEU A 18 -1.36 2.56 8.33
CA LEU A 18 -0.32 2.56 9.35
C LEU A 18 1.02 2.04 8.81
N GLN A 19 1.00 1.06 7.91
CA GLN A 19 2.20 0.60 7.20
C GLN A 19 2.85 1.74 6.38
N ALA A 20 2.05 2.44 5.57
CA ALA A 20 2.53 3.56 4.76
C ALA A 20 3.06 4.71 5.64
N PHE A 21 2.35 5.03 6.73
CA PHE A 21 2.80 6.01 7.72
C PHE A 21 4.12 5.59 8.38
N ALA A 22 4.20 4.38 8.92
CA ALA A 22 5.36 3.93 9.67
C ALA A 22 6.62 3.85 8.81
N LEU A 23 6.52 3.34 7.57
CA LEU A 23 7.65 3.30 6.65
C LEU A 23 8.13 4.71 6.27
N SER A 24 7.20 5.60 5.90
CA SER A 24 7.56 6.96 5.50
C SER A 24 8.15 7.78 6.66
N GLN A 25 7.62 7.63 7.87
CA GLN A 25 8.14 8.26 9.07
C GLN A 25 9.53 7.70 9.44
N PHE A 26 9.70 6.38 9.41
CA PHE A 26 10.99 5.75 9.72
C PHE A 26 12.10 6.27 8.80
N ILE A 27 11.87 6.25 7.48
CA ILE A 27 12.85 6.73 6.49
C ILE A 27 13.12 8.23 6.65
N ARG A 28 12.09 9.03 6.93
CA ARG A 28 12.25 10.46 7.21
C ARG A 28 13.11 10.70 8.45
N ASN A 29 12.90 9.93 9.51
CA ASN A 29 13.67 10.05 10.76
C ASN A 29 15.16 9.69 10.57
N GLN A 30 15.50 8.98 9.50
CA GLN A 30 16.90 8.76 9.08
C GLN A 30 17.50 9.95 8.29
N GLY A 31 16.78 11.08 8.16
CA GLY A 31 17.28 12.30 7.51
C GLY A 31 17.09 12.33 5.98
N HIS A 32 16.14 11.56 5.46
CA HIS A 32 15.81 11.56 4.02
C HIS A 32 14.57 12.41 3.71
N ASP A 33 14.52 12.94 2.48
CA ASP A 33 13.32 13.55 1.92
C ASP A 33 12.43 12.43 1.38
N VAL A 34 11.19 12.34 1.87
CA VAL A 34 10.32 11.18 1.63
C VAL A 34 8.97 11.64 1.13
N GLU A 35 8.59 11.07 -0.01
CA GLU A 35 7.30 11.26 -0.66
C GLU A 35 6.64 9.90 -0.91
N ILE A 36 5.37 9.75 -0.53
CA ILE A 36 4.54 8.63 -0.95
C ILE A 36 3.93 9.01 -2.30
N ILE A 37 4.27 8.27 -3.34
CA ILE A 37 3.74 8.44 -4.69
C ILE A 37 2.22 8.20 -4.62
N ASP A 38 1.43 9.23 -4.90
CA ASP A 38 -0.04 9.23 -4.83
C ASP A 38 -0.66 8.48 -6.01
N TYR A 39 -0.32 7.19 -6.11
CA TYR A 39 -0.81 6.25 -7.09
C TYR A 39 -2.18 5.68 -6.66
N GLN A 40 -3.22 6.02 -7.42
CA GLN A 40 -4.59 5.63 -7.13
C GLN A 40 -5.30 5.08 -8.37
N PRO A 41 -5.04 3.81 -8.76
CA PRO A 41 -5.70 3.18 -9.90
C PRO A 41 -7.21 3.35 -9.86
N GLN A 42 -7.81 3.86 -10.95
CA GLN A 42 -9.26 4.12 -10.99
C GLN A 42 -10.12 2.91 -10.62
N ALA A 43 -9.71 1.70 -11.01
CA ALA A 43 -10.43 0.46 -10.66
C ALA A 43 -10.44 0.21 -9.14
N ALA A 44 -9.28 0.30 -8.50
CA ALA A 44 -9.14 0.16 -7.05
C ALA A 44 -9.89 1.29 -6.32
N ASN A 45 -9.77 2.53 -6.80
CA ASN A 45 -10.52 3.65 -6.26
C ASN A 45 -12.02 3.41 -6.36
N LYS A 46 -12.55 3.05 -7.52
CA LYS A 46 -13.98 2.73 -7.70
C LYS A 46 -14.44 1.62 -6.74
N PHE A 47 -13.62 0.60 -6.52
CA PHE A 47 -13.90 -0.44 -5.54
C PHE A 47 -13.94 0.10 -4.11
N TYR A 48 -12.93 0.86 -3.68
CA TYR A 48 -12.91 1.46 -2.34
C TYR A 48 -14.06 2.43 -2.15
N TRP A 49 -14.33 3.28 -3.14
CA TRP A 49 -15.48 4.17 -3.15
C TRP A 49 -16.80 3.39 -3.05
N LYS A 50 -16.95 2.26 -3.77
CA LYS A 50 -18.13 1.39 -3.62
C LYS A 50 -18.24 0.75 -2.23
N LYS A 51 -17.13 0.30 -1.65
CA LYS A 51 -17.09 -0.22 -0.27
C LYS A 51 -17.34 0.87 0.77
N MET A 52 -17.04 2.12 0.42
CA MET A 52 -17.35 3.30 1.21
C MET A 52 -18.81 3.74 1.02
N ARG A 53 -19.43 3.61 -0.16
CA ARG A 53 -20.85 3.93 -0.40
C ARG A 53 -21.71 3.24 0.66
N PHE A 54 -22.42 3.93 1.56
CA PHE A 54 -23.29 5.12 1.47
C PHE A 54 -24.60 4.92 0.73
N LEU A 55 -24.68 3.87 -0.08
CA LEU A 55 -25.86 3.54 -0.85
C LEU A 55 -25.95 2.03 -0.96
N ASN A 56 -26.57 1.42 0.04
CA ASN A 56 -27.31 0.20 -0.22
C ASN A 56 -28.39 0.54 -1.26
N ARG A 57 -28.17 0.12 -2.51
CA ARG A 57 -29.25 0.07 -3.53
C ARG A 57 -30.14 -1.12 -3.20
N SER A 58 -30.94 -0.98 -2.16
CA SER A 58 -31.94 -1.99 -1.76
C SER A 58 -33.19 -1.34 -1.18
N GLY A 59 -33.49 -0.10 -1.59
CA GLY A 59 -34.83 0.46 -1.49
C GLY A 59 -35.67 0.04 -2.70
N PRO A 60 -37.00 -0.14 -2.55
CA PRO A 60 -37.89 -0.63 -3.60
C PRO A 60 -37.97 0.27 -4.86
N LEU A 61 -37.33 1.44 -4.87
CA LEU A 61 -37.27 2.37 -6.00
C LEU A 61 -35.84 2.76 -6.43
N GLY A 62 -34.80 2.04 -5.98
CA GLY A 62 -33.40 2.37 -6.33
C GLY A 62 -32.88 3.69 -5.72
N MET A 63 -33.64 4.31 -4.81
CA MET A 63 -33.23 5.51 -4.08
C MET A 63 -32.10 5.21 -3.07
N PRO A 64 -31.12 6.13 -2.94
CA PRO A 64 -30.12 6.10 -1.88
C PRO A 64 -30.79 6.05 -0.49
N ARG A 65 -30.70 4.94 0.25
CA ARG A 65 -30.98 4.99 1.69
C ARG A 65 -29.72 5.46 2.40
N PHE A 66 -29.70 6.73 2.82
CA PHE A 66 -28.75 7.22 3.82
C PHE A 66 -29.11 6.59 5.17
N ASP A 67 -28.68 5.35 5.37
CA ASP A 67 -28.83 4.64 6.64
C ASP A 67 -27.71 4.98 7.63
N GLN A 68 -27.84 4.55 8.89
CA GLN A 68 -26.84 4.81 9.93
C GLN A 68 -25.47 4.19 9.57
N ALA A 69 -25.46 3.07 8.85
CA ALA A 69 -24.23 2.42 8.40
C ALA A 69 -23.49 3.28 7.37
N SER A 70 -24.24 3.88 6.44
CA SER A 70 -23.77 4.86 5.48
C SER A 70 -23.15 6.06 6.19
N PHE A 71 -23.85 6.67 7.15
CA PHE A 71 -23.27 7.78 7.90
C PHE A 71 -21.96 7.42 8.62
N LYS A 72 -21.91 6.26 9.29
CA LYS A 72 -20.69 5.77 9.97
C LYS A 72 -19.52 5.56 9.02
N GLY A 73 -19.76 5.00 7.83
CA GLY A 73 -18.72 4.86 6.82
C GLY A 73 -18.18 6.21 6.35
N TYR A 74 -19.02 7.26 6.32
CA TYR A 74 -18.65 8.57 5.80
C TYR A 74 -17.78 9.30 6.80
N CYS A 75 -18.18 9.24 8.08
CA CYS A 75 -17.32 9.67 9.18
C CYS A 75 -15.98 8.93 9.18
N LYS A 76 -15.97 7.61 8.91
CA LYS A 76 -14.72 6.84 8.78
C LYS A 76 -13.87 7.36 7.64
N TYR A 77 -14.44 7.54 6.45
CA TYR A 77 -13.75 8.11 5.29
C TYR A 77 -13.13 9.48 5.61
N LEU A 78 -13.90 10.39 6.20
CA LEU A 78 -13.40 11.72 6.60
C LEU A 78 -12.24 11.64 7.59
N LYS A 79 -12.26 10.68 8.53
CA LYS A 79 -11.12 10.44 9.44
C LYS A 79 -9.87 10.00 8.67
N PHE A 80 -10.01 9.10 7.70
CA PHE A 80 -8.89 8.70 6.84
C PHE A 80 -8.36 9.86 6.00
N GLN A 81 -9.23 10.66 5.37
CA GLN A 81 -8.81 11.83 4.59
C GLN A 81 -8.06 12.86 5.45
N LYS A 82 -8.55 13.11 6.68
CA LYS A 82 -7.85 13.95 7.65
C LYS A 82 -6.48 13.35 8.02
N PHE A 83 -6.41 12.04 8.22
CA PHE A 83 -5.16 11.36 8.52
C PHE A 83 -4.15 11.49 7.37
N PHE A 84 -4.57 11.24 6.13
CA PHE A 84 -3.72 11.35 4.94
C PHE A 84 -3.13 12.75 4.82
N LYS A 85 -3.97 13.78 4.94
CA LYS A 85 -3.54 15.17 4.87
C LYS A 85 -2.52 15.55 5.96
N ASN A 86 -2.68 15.01 7.15
CA ASN A 86 -1.90 15.43 8.31
C ASN A 86 -0.61 14.62 8.50
N TYR A 87 -0.57 13.36 8.07
CA TYR A 87 0.49 12.43 8.44
C TYR A 87 1.17 11.73 7.27
N LEU A 88 0.53 11.63 6.10
CA LEU A 88 1.14 11.00 4.93
C LEU A 88 1.75 12.05 4.02
N PRO A 89 3.04 11.95 3.66
CA PRO A 89 3.66 12.87 2.72
C PRO A 89 3.35 12.48 1.28
N LEU A 90 2.09 12.61 0.88
CA LEU A 90 1.67 12.28 -0.47
C LEU A 90 2.29 13.24 -1.50
N SER A 91 2.61 12.71 -2.68
CA SER A 91 3.07 13.52 -3.79
C SER A 91 2.06 14.56 -4.21
N LYS A 92 2.54 15.72 -4.67
CA LYS A 92 1.68 16.79 -5.19
C LYS A 92 0.86 16.30 -6.40
N THR A 93 1.49 15.50 -7.25
CA THR A 93 0.87 14.89 -8.43
C THR A 93 0.14 13.61 -8.02
N LYS A 94 -1.09 13.46 -8.52
CA LYS A 94 -1.87 12.22 -8.38
C LYS A 94 -1.80 11.41 -9.66
N PHE A 95 -1.65 10.10 -9.51
CA PHE A 95 -1.50 9.18 -10.64
C PHE A 95 -2.72 8.23 -10.69
N PRO A 96 -3.74 8.52 -11.51
CA PRO A 96 -4.96 7.71 -11.58
C PRO A 96 -4.76 6.37 -12.30
N ASP A 97 -3.65 6.20 -13.02
CA ASP A 97 -3.34 5.01 -13.81
C ASP A 97 -1.84 4.87 -14.08
N LYS A 98 -1.44 3.67 -14.52
CA LYS A 98 -0.05 3.31 -14.80
C LYS A 98 0.61 4.17 -15.89
N ASN A 99 -0.14 4.68 -16.86
CA ASN A 99 0.43 5.48 -17.95
C ASN A 99 0.83 6.86 -17.43
N SER A 100 -0.04 7.49 -16.63
CA SER A 100 0.28 8.76 -15.96
C SER A 100 1.51 8.64 -15.06
N LEU A 101 1.68 7.48 -14.42
CA LEU A 101 2.84 7.19 -13.59
C LEU A 101 4.11 7.06 -14.43
N LYS A 102 4.07 6.32 -15.55
CA LYS A 102 5.22 6.14 -16.46
C LYS A 102 5.67 7.41 -17.19
N GLN A 103 4.73 8.30 -17.52
CA GLN A 103 5.02 9.55 -18.23
C GLN A 103 5.61 10.62 -17.32
N HIS A 104 5.55 10.44 -16.01
CA HIS A 104 6.04 11.42 -15.06
C HIS A 104 7.57 11.36 -14.96
N ASN A 105 8.20 12.54 -14.95
CA ASN A 105 9.63 12.64 -14.71
C ASN A 105 9.92 12.49 -13.21
N HIS A 106 10.11 11.24 -12.78
CA HIS A 106 10.44 10.91 -11.40
C HIS A 106 11.86 11.30 -11.07
N GLN A 107 12.02 12.27 -10.17
CA GLN A 107 13.32 12.68 -9.64
C GLN A 107 13.48 12.10 -8.24
N TYR A 108 13.86 10.82 -8.16
CA TYR A 108 14.16 10.10 -6.92
C TYR A 108 15.53 9.46 -7.00
N ASP A 109 16.24 9.43 -5.87
CA ASP A 109 17.47 8.63 -5.75
C ASP A 109 17.13 7.16 -5.51
N LEU A 110 15.99 6.89 -4.85
CA LEU A 110 15.51 5.57 -4.49
C LEU A 110 13.98 5.53 -4.55
N VAL A 111 13.41 4.48 -5.14
CA VAL A 111 11.98 4.16 -5.07
C VAL A 111 11.77 2.83 -4.38
N ILE A 112 10.89 2.82 -3.38
CA ILE A 112 10.56 1.67 -2.56
C ILE A 112 9.12 1.24 -2.83
N ALA A 113 8.93 -0.02 -3.25
CA ALA A 113 7.63 -0.68 -3.28
C ALA A 113 7.34 -1.38 -1.95
N GLY A 114 6.18 -1.14 -1.35
CA GLY A 114 5.75 -1.89 -0.17
C GLY A 114 5.10 -1.06 0.92
N SER A 115 4.56 -1.66 1.97
CA SER A 115 4.83 -3.03 2.46
C SER A 115 3.61 -3.94 2.57
N ASP A 116 2.49 -3.58 1.96
CA ASP A 116 1.28 -4.39 2.06
C ASP A 116 1.28 -5.55 1.04
N GLN A 117 0.13 -6.20 0.84
CA GLN A 117 -0.11 -7.22 -0.19
C GLN A 117 -0.13 -6.60 -1.60
N ILE A 118 0.92 -5.87 -1.96
CA ILE A 118 1.07 -5.18 -3.25
C ILE A 118 1.40 -6.13 -4.40
N TRP A 119 1.89 -7.34 -4.12
CA TRP A 119 2.19 -8.39 -5.11
C TRP A 119 1.16 -9.53 -5.09
N CYS A 120 -0.01 -9.31 -4.48
CA CYS A 120 -1.10 -10.29 -4.43
C CYS A 120 -1.87 -10.30 -5.75
N LEU A 121 -1.81 -11.41 -6.48
CA LEU A 121 -2.46 -11.58 -7.78
C LEU A 121 -3.95 -11.90 -7.66
N ASP A 122 -4.33 -12.55 -6.56
CA ASP A 122 -5.71 -13.02 -6.32
C ASP A 122 -6.65 -11.91 -5.85
N ASN A 123 -6.21 -10.65 -5.89
CA ASN A 123 -7.04 -9.53 -5.50
C ASN A 123 -8.01 -9.15 -6.64
N PRO A 124 -9.32 -9.44 -6.54
CA PRO A 124 -10.25 -9.35 -7.67
C PRO A 124 -10.51 -7.92 -8.17
N PHE A 125 -10.14 -6.90 -7.40
CA PHE A 125 -10.37 -5.49 -7.76
C PHE A 125 -9.08 -4.72 -8.08
N ARG A 126 -7.91 -5.33 -7.89
CA ARG A 126 -6.61 -4.77 -8.27
C ARG A 126 -5.97 -5.56 -9.38
N GLY A 127 -6.09 -6.88 -9.33
CA GLY A 127 -5.38 -7.79 -10.21
C GLY A 127 -3.87 -7.56 -10.16
N PHE A 128 -3.22 -7.97 -11.24
CA PHE A 128 -1.81 -7.73 -11.46
C PHE A 128 -1.56 -6.29 -11.94
N ASP A 129 -0.69 -5.58 -11.24
CA ASP A 129 -0.28 -4.21 -11.56
C ASP A 129 1.25 -4.07 -11.48
N PRO A 130 1.95 -4.02 -12.64
CA PRO A 130 3.40 -3.86 -12.73
C PRO A 130 3.96 -2.64 -12.00
N SER A 131 3.13 -1.61 -11.75
CA SER A 131 3.56 -0.40 -11.05
C SER A 131 4.11 -0.71 -9.66
N PHE A 132 3.56 -1.72 -8.98
CA PHE A 132 4.05 -2.19 -7.67
C PHE A 132 5.33 -3.02 -7.74
N PHE A 133 5.84 -3.29 -8.95
CA PHE A 133 7.16 -3.84 -9.20
C PHE A 133 8.12 -2.79 -9.79
N LEU A 134 7.74 -1.51 -9.72
CA LEU A 134 8.58 -0.37 -10.11
C LEU A 134 8.89 -0.31 -11.62
N ASP A 135 8.00 -0.87 -12.46
CA ASP A 135 8.16 -0.87 -13.93
C ASP A 135 8.06 0.52 -14.58
N PHE A 136 7.75 1.54 -13.79
CA PHE A 136 7.65 2.94 -14.20
C PHE A 136 8.94 3.72 -13.95
N ILE A 137 9.96 3.11 -13.34
CA ILE A 137 11.29 3.69 -13.16
C ILE A 137 12.23 3.12 -14.22
N PRO A 138 12.61 3.92 -15.24
CA PRO A 138 13.53 3.48 -16.27
C PRO A 138 14.92 3.18 -15.68
N SER A 139 15.56 2.12 -16.19
CA SER A 139 16.85 1.64 -15.67
C SER A 139 18.03 2.58 -15.91
N ASP A 140 17.90 3.56 -16.81
CA ASP A 140 18.93 4.54 -17.17
C ASP A 140 18.88 5.83 -16.33
N THR A 141 17.93 5.94 -15.39
CA THR A 141 17.78 7.13 -14.54
C THR A 141 18.77 7.23 -13.39
N GLY A 142 19.49 6.15 -13.07
CA GLY A 142 20.32 6.05 -11.86
C GLY A 142 19.52 5.94 -10.55
N CYS A 143 18.19 5.83 -10.64
CA CYS A 143 17.31 5.64 -9.50
C CYS A 143 17.35 4.18 -9.02
N ALA A 144 17.70 3.96 -7.75
CA ALA A 144 17.66 2.63 -7.16
C ALA A 144 16.21 2.16 -6.95
N LYS A 145 15.97 0.86 -7.15
CA LYS A 145 14.68 0.20 -6.96
C LYS A 145 14.77 -0.77 -5.79
N ALA A 146 13.88 -0.64 -4.81
CA ALA A 146 13.82 -1.55 -3.69
C ALA A 146 12.40 -1.98 -3.35
N SER A 147 12.26 -3.13 -2.68
CA SER A 147 11.04 -3.48 -1.97
C SER A 147 11.29 -3.49 -0.46
N TYR A 148 10.36 -2.91 0.31
CA TYR A 148 10.34 -3.06 1.76
C TYR A 148 9.13 -3.84 2.20
N ALA A 149 9.35 -5.02 2.79
CA ALA A 149 8.30 -5.84 3.39
C ALA A 149 7.12 -6.15 2.42
N ALA A 150 7.35 -6.17 1.12
CA ALA A 150 6.31 -6.47 0.13
C ALA A 150 5.76 -7.90 0.32
N SER A 151 4.47 -8.09 0.02
CA SER A 151 3.79 -9.37 0.25
C SER A 151 2.97 -9.81 -0.96
N CYS A 152 3.04 -11.11 -1.25
CA CYS A 152 2.21 -11.80 -2.23
C CYS A 152 0.82 -12.16 -1.67
N GLY A 153 0.56 -11.85 -0.40
CA GLY A 153 -0.72 -12.18 0.25
C GLY A 153 -0.97 -13.69 0.28
N SER A 154 -2.18 -14.09 -0.11
CA SER A 154 -2.60 -15.49 -0.16
C SER A 154 -2.18 -16.22 -1.45
N SER A 155 -1.54 -15.54 -2.40
CA SER A 155 -1.11 -16.17 -3.64
C SER A 155 -0.07 -17.24 -3.33
N ASN A 156 -0.28 -18.44 -3.86
CA ASN A 156 0.62 -19.58 -3.67
C ASN A 156 1.51 -19.86 -4.88
N THR A 157 1.24 -19.18 -6.00
CA THR A 157 2.02 -19.21 -7.25
C THR A 157 1.79 -17.94 -8.07
N PHE A 158 2.74 -17.60 -8.95
CA PHE A 158 2.57 -16.57 -9.98
C PHE A 158 1.91 -17.10 -11.26
N GLY A 159 1.73 -18.43 -11.39
CA GLY A 159 1.00 -19.07 -12.48
C GLY A 159 1.50 -18.65 -13.86
N ASP A 160 0.57 -18.35 -14.77
CA ASP A 160 0.87 -17.96 -16.16
C ASP A 160 1.69 -16.66 -16.27
N ARG A 161 1.74 -15.85 -15.20
CA ARG A 161 2.51 -14.60 -15.15
C ARG A 161 3.90 -14.76 -14.53
N LYS A 162 4.31 -15.99 -14.22
CA LYS A 162 5.59 -16.26 -13.57
C LYS A 162 6.76 -15.61 -14.29
N ASP A 163 6.85 -15.73 -15.61
CA ASP A 163 7.96 -15.18 -16.39
C ASP A 163 7.93 -13.64 -16.42
N GLU A 164 6.74 -13.04 -16.54
CA GLU A 164 6.54 -11.59 -16.49
C GLU A 164 6.95 -11.03 -15.12
N ILE A 165 6.47 -11.64 -14.04
CA ILE A 165 6.76 -11.21 -12.66
C ILE A 165 8.24 -11.44 -12.33
N SER A 166 8.83 -12.55 -12.77
CA SER A 166 10.26 -12.81 -12.64
C SER A 166 11.09 -11.72 -13.33
N GLY A 167 10.71 -11.33 -14.54
CA GLY A 167 11.37 -10.24 -15.27
C GLY A 167 11.28 -8.90 -14.54
N LEU A 168 10.17 -8.61 -13.87
CA LEU A 168 9.99 -7.39 -13.08
C LEU A 168 10.78 -7.42 -11.77
N ILE A 169 10.70 -8.51 -11.00
CA ILE A 169 11.41 -8.67 -9.74
C ILE A 169 12.93 -8.59 -9.93
N ASN A 170 13.45 -9.14 -11.01
CA ASN A 170 14.89 -9.11 -11.29
C ASN A 170 15.42 -7.70 -11.66
N GLN A 171 14.53 -6.73 -11.86
CA GLN A 171 14.90 -5.32 -12.02
C GLN A 171 14.91 -4.54 -10.69
N ILE A 172 14.61 -5.20 -9.56
CA ILE A 172 14.65 -4.59 -8.23
C ILE A 172 16.01 -4.88 -7.59
N ASP A 173 16.75 -3.83 -7.27
CA ASP A 173 18.11 -3.90 -6.74
C ASP A 173 18.14 -4.56 -5.36
N HIS A 174 17.23 -4.15 -4.47
CA HIS A 174 17.13 -4.67 -3.11
C HIS A 174 15.74 -5.16 -2.78
N ILE A 175 15.61 -6.45 -2.45
CA ILE A 175 14.31 -7.07 -2.20
C ILE A 175 14.20 -7.49 -0.74
N SER A 176 13.15 -7.01 -0.10
CA SER A 176 12.70 -7.55 1.18
C SER A 176 11.19 -7.79 1.20
N VAL A 177 10.81 -8.81 1.96
CA VAL A 177 9.43 -9.32 2.10
C VAL A 177 9.12 -9.59 3.56
N ARG A 178 7.84 -9.56 3.93
CA ARG A 178 7.41 -9.68 5.35
C ARG A 178 6.99 -11.07 5.80
N ASP A 179 6.84 -12.02 4.88
CA ASP A 179 6.31 -13.34 5.17
C ASP A 179 7.03 -14.44 4.39
N ALA A 180 7.02 -15.65 4.96
CA ALA A 180 7.72 -16.81 4.42
C ALA A 180 7.16 -17.26 3.06
N ASN A 181 5.87 -17.04 2.79
CA ASN A 181 5.26 -17.40 1.52
C ASN A 181 5.79 -16.52 0.38
N SER A 182 5.82 -15.21 0.60
CA SER A 182 6.39 -14.24 -0.35
C SER A 182 7.87 -14.52 -0.58
N LEU A 183 8.64 -14.80 0.48
CA LEU A 183 10.04 -15.20 0.36
C LEU A 183 10.21 -16.44 -0.52
N ARG A 184 9.40 -17.47 -0.27
CA ARG A 184 9.39 -18.73 -1.03
C ARG A 184 9.09 -18.46 -2.51
N LEU A 185 8.06 -17.67 -2.81
CA LEU A 185 7.66 -17.35 -4.19
C LEU A 185 8.77 -16.62 -4.95
N VAL A 186 9.36 -15.59 -4.36
CA VAL A 186 10.43 -14.83 -5.01
C VAL A 186 11.65 -15.72 -5.29
N LYS A 187 12.04 -16.56 -4.32
CA LYS A 187 13.17 -17.49 -4.50
C LYS A 187 12.88 -18.57 -5.55
N GLN A 188 11.76 -19.26 -5.43
CA GLN A 188 11.47 -20.45 -6.22
C GLN A 188 10.95 -20.12 -7.63
N GLU A 189 10.11 -19.10 -7.76
CA GLU A 189 9.47 -18.77 -9.04
C GLU A 189 10.24 -17.71 -9.83
N CYS A 190 10.88 -16.75 -9.16
CA CYS A 190 11.68 -15.72 -9.83
C CYS A 190 13.18 -16.01 -9.85
N ARG A 191 13.63 -17.11 -9.23
CA ARG A 191 15.04 -17.53 -9.13
C ARG A 191 15.94 -16.44 -8.55
N ARG A 192 15.43 -15.72 -7.56
CA ARG A 192 16.12 -14.58 -6.91
C ARG A 192 16.46 -14.94 -5.47
N ASP A 193 17.72 -15.28 -5.22
CA ASP A 193 18.17 -15.73 -3.89
C ASP A 193 18.42 -14.60 -2.90
N GLN A 194 18.80 -13.42 -3.40
CA GLN A 194 19.08 -12.22 -2.61
C GLN A 194 17.78 -11.53 -2.19
N VAL A 195 17.11 -12.12 -1.21
CA VAL A 195 15.85 -11.63 -0.64
C VAL A 195 15.93 -11.70 0.87
N THR A 196 15.62 -10.59 1.53
CA THR A 196 15.64 -10.50 3.00
C THR A 196 14.23 -10.63 3.57
N LEU A 197 14.06 -11.50 4.57
CA LEU A 197 12.84 -11.54 5.36
C LEU A 197 12.94 -10.46 6.46
N VAL A 198 11.99 -9.54 6.47
CA VAL A 198 11.97 -8.39 7.40
C VAL A 198 10.64 -8.34 8.16
N LEU A 199 10.60 -7.54 9.23
CA LEU A 199 9.34 -7.24 9.91
C LEU A 199 8.46 -6.33 9.06
N ASP A 200 7.16 -6.38 9.32
CA ASP A 200 6.21 -5.40 8.81
C ASP A 200 6.60 -3.98 9.30
N PRO A 201 6.53 -2.92 8.48
CA PRO A 201 6.96 -1.60 8.92
C PRO A 201 6.10 -1.02 10.03
N THR A 202 4.93 -1.60 10.33
CA THR A 202 4.21 -1.23 11.54
C THR A 202 5.03 -1.43 12.82
N PHE A 203 6.07 -2.26 12.80
CA PHE A 203 7.03 -2.39 13.91
C PHE A 203 8.17 -1.36 13.90
N LEU A 204 8.30 -0.56 12.83
CA LEU A 204 9.31 0.50 12.71
C LEU A 204 8.81 1.89 13.15
N GLY A 205 7.49 2.11 13.14
CA GLY A 205 6.90 3.43 13.34
C GLY A 205 6.90 3.90 14.79
N ASP A 206 7.08 5.20 14.98
CA ASP A 206 6.80 5.88 16.25
C ASP A 206 5.37 6.43 16.25
N TYR A 207 4.53 5.83 17.10
CA TYR A 207 3.12 6.14 17.21
C TYR A 207 2.79 7.18 18.28
N GLY A 208 3.77 7.80 18.94
CA GLY A 208 3.53 8.75 20.04
C GLY A 208 2.47 9.81 19.71
N GLN A 209 2.51 10.36 18.50
CA GLN A 209 1.53 11.37 18.02
C GLN A 209 0.15 10.79 17.63
N LEU A 210 0.04 9.47 17.47
CA LEU A 210 -1.19 8.78 17.08
C LEU A 210 -1.86 8.06 18.26
N ILE A 211 -1.14 7.80 19.35
CA ILE A 211 -1.64 7.10 20.52
C ILE A 211 -2.68 7.96 21.23
N VAL A 212 -3.88 7.40 21.38
CA VAL A 212 -4.95 7.96 22.21
C VAL A 212 -5.18 7.00 23.37
N LYS A 213 -5.06 7.50 24.60
CA LYS A 213 -5.41 6.70 25.77
C LYS A 213 -6.92 6.41 25.75
N PRO A 214 -7.34 5.15 25.82
CA PRO A 214 -8.75 4.82 25.85
C PRO A 214 -9.40 5.42 27.09
N SER A 215 -10.52 6.12 26.91
CA SER A 215 -11.30 6.74 27.99
C SER A 215 -12.15 5.69 28.74
N LEU A 216 -11.51 4.62 29.24
CA LEU A 216 -12.16 3.53 29.95
C LEU A 216 -11.91 3.68 31.45
N LYS A 217 -12.99 3.82 32.22
CA LYS A 217 -12.93 3.98 33.69
C LYS A 217 -12.80 2.65 34.44
N ASN A 218 -13.21 1.55 33.79
CA ASN A 218 -13.27 0.22 34.39
C ASN A 218 -12.21 -0.70 33.77
N LYS A 219 -11.85 -1.77 34.50
CA LYS A 219 -11.07 -2.88 33.94
C LYS A 219 -11.76 -3.40 32.68
N TYR A 220 -10.99 -3.64 31.63
CA TYR A 220 -11.51 -4.11 30.35
C TYR A 220 -10.64 -5.24 29.80
N LEU A 221 -11.24 -6.04 28.94
CA LEU A 221 -10.54 -7.03 28.11
C LEU A 221 -10.56 -6.53 26.67
N LEU A 222 -9.39 -6.41 26.04
CA LEU A 222 -9.30 -6.11 24.61
C LEU A 222 -9.48 -7.43 23.83
N LEU A 223 -10.58 -7.54 23.11
CA LEU A 223 -10.85 -8.67 22.23
C LEU A 223 -10.54 -8.29 20.79
N TYR A 224 -9.54 -8.95 20.21
CA TYR A 224 -9.24 -8.85 18.79
C TYR A 224 -9.87 -10.04 18.06
N LYS A 225 -10.75 -9.77 17.09
CA LYS A 225 -11.42 -10.79 16.28
C LYS A 225 -10.93 -10.66 14.84
N HIS A 226 -10.35 -11.74 14.32
CA HIS A 226 -9.98 -11.90 12.91
C HIS A 226 -11.22 -12.12 12.02
#